data_AF-A0A7J6UTU1-F1
#
_entry.id   AF-A0A7J6UTU1-F1
#
_cell.length_a   1.000
_cell.length_b   1.000
_cell.length_c   1.000
_cell.angle_alpha   90.00
_cell.angle_beta   90.00
_cell.angle_gamma   90.00
#
_symmetry.space_group_name_H-M   'P 1'
#
loop_
_entity.id
_entity.type
_entity.pdbx_description
1 polymer ?
#
loop_
_entity_poly.entity_id
_entity_poly.type
_entity_poly.pdbx_seq_one_letter_code
_entity_poly.pdbx_strand_id
1 'polypeptide(L)'
;MAWSFLNGESQFAKYMRSKYCNRDGDLIEYHKRSSLWPRLKWGIVYMKRQTTWVVGDGSTIDLWRNSWCGDSIKERLNLSSKDLK
;
A
#
# COMPACT_ATOMS: atom_id res chain seq x y z
N MET A 1 1.35 9.47 4.68
CA MET A 1 0.12 9.79 5.47
C MET A 1 -1.03 8.83 5.21
N ALA A 2 -1.56 8.66 3.97
CA ALA A 2 -2.66 7.70 3.77
C ALA A 2 -2.23 6.24 3.91
N TRP A 3 -0.98 5.91 3.54
CA TRP A 3 -0.40 4.58 3.81
C TRP A 3 -0.41 4.22 5.31
N SER A 4 -0.01 5.14 6.18
CA SER A 4 -0.05 4.94 7.63
C SER A 4 -1.47 4.86 8.19
N PHE A 5 -2.45 5.48 7.54
CA PHE A 5 -3.86 5.31 7.87
C PHE A 5 -4.35 3.90 7.50
N LEU A 6 -4.00 3.40 6.31
CA LEU A 6 -4.44 2.10 5.81
C LEU A 6 -3.72 0.93 6.49
N ASN A 7 -2.41 1.08 6.72
CA ASN A 7 -1.53 -0.02 7.13
C ASN A 7 -0.84 0.21 8.48
N GLY A 8 -1.06 1.35 9.14
CA GLY A 8 -0.44 1.63 10.43
C GLY A 8 -1.16 0.91 11.58
N GLU A 9 -0.41 0.57 12.62
CA GLU A 9 -0.91 -0.08 13.84
C GLU A 9 -1.22 0.89 14.99
N SER A 10 -1.10 2.20 14.75
CA SER A 10 -1.43 3.21 15.75
C SER A 10 -2.93 3.19 16.09
N GLN A 11 -3.26 3.59 17.32
CA GLN A 11 -4.67 3.67 17.74
C GLN A 11 -5.49 4.60 16.84
N PHE A 12 -4.87 5.68 16.36
CA PHE A 12 -5.49 6.56 15.38
C PHE A 12 -5.81 5.85 14.07
N ALA A 13 -4.88 5.06 13.53
CA ALA A 13 -5.11 4.30 12.30
C ALA A 13 -6.23 3.25 12.47
N LYS A 14 -6.26 2.54 13.60
CA LYS A 14 -7.32 1.57 13.94
C LYS A 14 -8.70 2.23 14.04
N TYR A 15 -8.80 3.35 14.78
CA TYR A 15 -10.04 4.13 14.89
C TYR A 15 -10.52 4.62 13.52
N MET A 16 -9.59 5.11 12.70
CA MET A 16 -9.95 5.66 11.41
C MET A 16 -10.40 4.57 10.43
N ARG A 17 -9.76 3.40 10.41
CA ARG A 17 -10.22 2.23 9.63
C ARG A 17 -11.59 1.75 10.10
N SER A 18 -11.82 1.60 11.40
CA SER A 18 -13.15 1.18 11.90
C SER A 18 -14.25 2.19 11.58
N LYS A 19 -13.90 3.47 11.49
CA LYS A 19 -14.85 4.54 11.14
C LYS A 19 -15.12 4.64 9.66
N TYR A 20 -14.16 4.34 8.79
CA TYR A 20 -14.23 4.72 7.38
C TYR A 20 -14.03 3.56 6.39
N CYS A 21 -13.71 2.37 6.87
CA CYS A 21 -13.63 1.15 6.06
C CYS A 21 -14.74 0.16 6.43
N ASN A 22 -15.11 -0.68 5.48
CA ASN A 22 -15.96 -1.86 5.69
C ASN A 22 -15.14 -3.02 6.29
N ARG A 23 -15.78 -4.17 6.49
CA ARG A 23 -15.12 -5.37 7.05
C ARG A 23 -14.07 -5.95 6.10
N ASP A 24 -14.21 -5.72 4.81
CA ASP A 24 -13.29 -6.16 3.76
C ASP A 24 -12.08 -5.20 3.60
N GLY A 25 -12.04 -4.09 4.34
CA GLY A 25 -10.96 -3.11 4.32
C GLY A 25 -11.12 -2.00 3.28
N ASP A 26 -12.20 -2.00 2.52
CA ASP A 26 -12.52 -0.96 1.54
C ASP A 26 -13.23 0.24 2.15
N LEU A 27 -13.06 1.41 1.51
CA LEU A 27 -13.67 2.65 1.98
C LEU A 27 -15.19 2.58 1.86
N ILE A 28 -15.89 3.08 2.88
CA ILE A 28 -17.35 3.19 2.82
C ILE A 28 -17.81 4.09 1.67
N GLU A 29 -18.82 3.63 0.94
CA GLU A 29 -19.36 4.39 -0.20
C GLU A 29 -20.48 5.35 0.20
N TYR A 30 -21.21 5.04 1.27
CA TYR A 30 -22.31 5.84 1.78
C TYR A 30 -21.84 7.16 2.41
N HIS A 31 -22.75 8.14 2.44
CA HIS A 31 -22.49 9.44 3.05
C HIS A 31 -22.32 9.31 4.57
N LYS A 32 -21.19 9.77 5.09
CA LYS A 32 -20.91 9.87 6.52
C LYS A 32 -20.71 11.33 6.90
N ARG A 33 -21.48 11.82 7.87
CA ARG A 33 -21.39 13.21 8.35
C ARG A 33 -20.04 13.43 9.04
N SER A 34 -19.09 13.99 8.31
CA SER A 34 -17.73 14.30 8.76
C SER A 34 -17.13 15.35 7.83
N SER A 35 -16.62 16.45 8.38
CA SER A 35 -15.93 17.49 7.61
C SER A 35 -14.58 17.00 7.06
N LEU A 36 -13.98 16.01 7.71
CA LEU A 36 -12.71 15.40 7.29
C LEU A 36 -12.90 14.39 6.17
N TRP A 37 -14.03 13.67 6.15
CA TRP A 37 -14.22 12.50 5.29
C TRP A 37 -14.12 12.78 3.79
N PRO A 38 -14.74 13.83 3.22
CA PRO A 38 -14.64 14.10 1.78
C PRO A 38 -13.21 14.29 1.31
N ARG A 39 -12.41 15.08 2.06
CA ARG A 39 -11.01 15.33 1.73
C ARG A 39 -10.15 14.09 1.90
N LEU A 40 -10.41 13.32 2.95
CA LEU A 40 -9.70 12.07 3.24
C LEU A 40 -9.98 11.00 2.18
N LYS A 41 -11.25 10.83 1.79
CA LYS A 41 -11.70 9.89 0.76
C LYS A 41 -11.00 10.18 -0.57
N TRP A 42 -10.96 11.46 -0.98
CA TRP A 42 -10.24 11.85 -2.19
C TRP A 42 -8.75 11.50 -2.12
N GLY A 43 -8.07 11.83 -1.01
CA GLY A 43 -6.65 11.53 -0.84
C GLY A 43 -6.34 10.03 -0.83
N ILE A 44 -7.18 9.22 -0.21
CA ILE A 44 -7.00 7.76 -0.17
C ILE A 44 -7.28 7.13 -1.54
N VAL A 45 -8.35 7.55 -2.22
CA VAL A 45 -8.67 7.06 -3.58
C VAL A 45 -7.56 7.45 -4.56
N TYR A 46 -7.09 8.70 -4.49
CA TYR A 46 -5.97 9.16 -5.30
C TYR A 46 -4.71 8.34 -5.04
N MET A 47 -4.36 8.09 -3.76
CA MET A 47 -3.23 7.23 -3.43
C MET A 47 -3.44 5.80 -3.92
N LYS A 48 -4.59 5.15 -3.67
CA LYS A 48 -4.86 3.79 -4.19
C LYS A 48 -4.68 3.70 -5.71
N ARG A 49 -5.03 4.76 -6.46
CA ARG A 49 -4.85 4.82 -7.92
C ARG A 49 -3.41 5.06 -8.35
N GLN A 50 -2.63 5.81 -7.57
CA GLN A 50 -1.27 6.25 -7.95
C GLN A 50 -0.15 5.43 -7.29
N THR A 51 -0.44 4.70 -6.23
CA THR A 51 0.56 3.90 -5.51
C THR A 51 0.60 2.52 -6.14
N THR A 52 1.71 2.18 -6.79
CA THR A 52 2.00 0.85 -7.31
C THR A 52 2.01 -0.14 -6.14
N TRP A 53 1.33 -1.27 -6.30
CA TRP A 53 1.16 -2.29 -5.28
C TRP A 53 2.52 -2.81 -4.77
N VAL A 54 2.59 -3.16 -3.49
CA VAL A 54 3.68 -4.00 -2.99
C VAL A 54 3.53 -5.34 -3.70
N VAL A 55 4.45 -5.66 -4.60
CA VAL A 55 4.29 -6.79 -5.53
C VAL A 55 4.65 -8.12 -4.89
N GLY A 56 4.34 -8.32 -3.61
CA GLY A 56 4.62 -9.58 -2.93
C GLY A 56 4.79 -9.44 -1.43
N ASP A 57 4.66 -10.56 -0.75
CA ASP A 57 4.89 -10.75 0.68
C ASP A 57 6.33 -11.22 0.98
N GLY A 58 7.19 -11.28 -0.04
CA GLY A 58 8.56 -11.80 0.03
C GLY A 58 8.66 -13.33 0.06
N SER A 59 7.54 -14.05 0.20
CA SER A 59 7.51 -15.52 0.16
C SER A 59 7.31 -16.05 -1.26
N THR A 60 6.57 -15.28 -2.07
CA THR A 60 6.14 -15.69 -3.41
C THR A 60 6.84 -14.91 -4.53
N ILE A 61 7.29 -13.69 -4.25
CA ILE A 61 7.88 -12.77 -5.24
C ILE A 61 9.11 -12.10 -4.65
N ASP A 62 10.26 -12.31 -5.30
CA ASP A 62 11.54 -11.69 -4.97
C ASP A 62 11.78 -10.48 -5.89
N LEU A 63 11.78 -9.28 -5.32
CA LEU A 63 12.00 -8.03 -6.05
C LEU A 63 13.33 -8.03 -6.82
N TRP A 64 14.37 -8.61 -6.25
CA TRP A 64 15.71 -8.54 -6.81
C TRP A 64 15.96 -9.62 -7.85
N ARG A 65 15.43 -10.82 -7.60
CA ARG A 65 15.75 -12.03 -8.38
C ARG A 65 14.72 -12.36 -9.45
N ASN A 66 13.46 -11.96 -9.28
CA ASN A 66 12.45 -12.26 -10.29
C ASN A 66 12.67 -11.41 -11.54
N SER A 67 12.37 -12.00 -12.70
CA SER A 67 12.37 -11.29 -13.98
C SER A 67 11.13 -10.41 -14.05
N TRP A 68 11.36 -9.09 -14.11
CA TRP A 68 10.29 -8.09 -14.19
C TRP A 68 10.02 -7.66 -15.63
N CYS A 69 11.10 -7.51 -16.41
CA CYS A 69 11.06 -7.02 -17.80
C CYS A 69 12.12 -7.74 -18.66
N GLY A 70 12.13 -9.07 -18.66
CA GLY A 70 13.14 -9.89 -19.34
C GLY A 70 14.34 -10.19 -18.46
N ASP A 71 14.86 -9.18 -17.77
CA ASP A 71 15.95 -9.31 -16.79
C ASP A 71 15.48 -9.02 -15.36
N SER A 72 16.20 -9.57 -14.39
CA SER A 72 16.02 -9.23 -12.98
C SER A 72 16.63 -7.87 -12.65
N ILE A 73 16.16 -7.24 -11.57
CA ILE A 73 16.72 -5.95 -11.12
C ILE A 73 18.18 -6.12 -10.70
N LYS A 74 18.53 -7.27 -10.10
CA LYS A 74 19.91 -7.62 -9.78
C LYS A 74 20.82 -7.56 -11.00
N GLU A 75 20.41 -8.16 -12.11
CA GLU A 75 21.18 -8.18 -13.35
C GLU A 75 21.31 -6.78 -13.96
N ARG A 76 20.21 -6.01 -14.01
CA ARG A 76 20.23 -4.64 -14.53
C ARG A 76 21.13 -3.69 -13.74
N LEU A 77 21.22 -3.89 -12.43
CA LEU A 77 22.03 -3.06 -11.54
C LEU A 77 23.41 -3.66 -11.25
N ASN A 78 23.76 -4.81 -11.84
CA ASN A 78 25.01 -5.55 -11.60
C ASN A 78 25.30 -5.80 -10.11
N LEU A 79 24.29 -6.19 -9.34
CA LEU A 79 24.42 -6.41 -7.89
C LEU A 79 24.97 -7.81 -7.58
N SER A 80 25.88 -7.89 -6.61
CA SER A 80 26.39 -9.17 -6.12
C SER A 80 25.38 -9.85 -5.20
N SER A 81 25.40 -11.18 -5.14
CA SER A 81 24.59 -11.93 -4.17
C SER A 81 24.91 -11.60 -2.71
N LYS A 82 26.04 -10.94 -2.43
CA LYS A 82 26.41 -10.46 -1.08
C LYS A 82 25.70 -9.17 -0.67
N ASP A 83 25.20 -8.40 -1.65
CA ASP A 83 24.55 -7.11 -1.43
C ASP A 83 23.03 -7.26 -1.20
N LEU A 84 22.49 -8.43 -1.56
CA LEU A 84 21.09 -8.79 -1.41
C LEU A 84 20.93 -9.65 -0.15
N LYS A 85 20.20 -9.13 0.84
CA LYS A 85 19.89 -9.82 2.10
C LYS A 85 18.93 -11.00 1.91
#